data_AF-A0A091W597-F1
#
_entry.id   AF-A0A091W597-F1
#
_cell.length_a   1.000
_cell.length_b   1.000
_cell.length_c   1.000
_cell.angle_alpha   90.00
_cell.angle_beta   90.00
_cell.angle_gamma   90.00
#
_symmetry.space_group_name_H-M   'P 1'
#
loop_
_entity.id
_entity.type
_entity.pdbx_description
1 polymer ?
#
loop_
_entity_poly.entity_id
_entity_poly.type
_entity_poly.pdbx_seq_one_letter_code
_entity_poly.pdbx_strand_id
1 'polypeptide(L)'
;REEFLSPIYHQVAMQFADLHDTPGRMQEKGAITDILDWKTSRTFFYWRLRRLLLEDVVKKKIHDANPELTDGQIQAMLRRWFVEGEGTVKAYLWDSNKDLVEWLEKQLAEEEGVRSVVDENIKYISRDYILKQIR
;
A
#
# COMPACT_ATOMS: atom_id res chain seq x y z
N ARG A 1 47.17 5.82 31.23
CA ARG A 1 46.66 4.85 30.22
C ARG A 1 45.20 5.12 29.90
N GLU A 2 44.33 5.23 30.92
CA GLU A 2 42.91 5.56 30.75
C GLU A 2 42.69 6.89 30.03
N GLU A 3 43.27 7.99 30.53
CA GLU A 3 43.13 9.33 29.92
C GLU A 3 43.60 9.38 28.46
N PHE A 4 44.69 8.68 28.14
CA PHE A 4 45.24 8.61 26.78
C PHE A 4 44.33 7.85 25.81
N LEU A 5 43.61 6.82 26.29
CA LEU A 5 42.71 5.99 25.46
C LEU A 5 41.26 6.50 25.47
N SER A 6 40.89 7.38 26.41
CA SER A 6 39.52 7.91 26.54
C SER A 6 38.97 8.48 25.23
N PRO A 7 39.71 9.26 24.42
CA PRO A 7 39.17 9.82 23.18
C PRO A 7 38.81 8.75 22.15
N ILE A 8 39.63 7.69 22.01
CA ILE A 8 39.35 6.62 21.04
C ILE A 8 38.20 5.73 21.51
N TYR A 9 38.12 5.41 22.81
CA TYR A 9 36.97 4.67 23.33
C TYR A 9 35.66 5.45 23.24
N HIS A 10 35.70 6.78 23.35
CA HIS A 10 34.53 7.61 23.10
C HIS A 10 34.05 7.49 21.64
N GLN A 11 34.96 7.48 20.66
CA GLN A 11 34.60 7.23 19.25
C GLN A 11 33.98 5.84 19.04
N VAL A 12 34.54 4.81 19.68
CA VAL A 12 33.98 3.45 19.64
C VAL A 12 32.57 3.43 20.24
N ALA A 13 32.35 4.12 21.37
CA ALA A 13 31.04 4.21 22.01
C ALA A 13 30.01 4.94 21.13
N MET A 14 30.42 6.01 20.43
CA MET A 14 29.56 6.69 19.46
C MET A 14 29.20 5.77 18.28
N GLN A 15 30.16 5.06 17.71
CA GLN A 15 29.89 4.11 16.63
C GLN A 15 28.99 2.96 17.10
N PHE A 16 29.16 2.49 18.34
CA PHE A 16 28.28 1.49 18.92
C PHE A 16 26.83 2.00 19.02
N ALA A 17 26.63 3.26 19.43
CA ALA A 17 25.30 3.87 19.42
C ALA A 17 24.73 4.00 18.00
N ASP A 18 25.53 4.45 17.03
CA ASP A 18 25.12 4.62 15.63
C ASP A 18 24.66 3.30 14.97
N LEU A 19 25.24 2.16 15.37
CA LEU A 19 24.78 0.84 14.91
C LEU A 19 23.35 0.50 15.35
N HIS A 20 22.83 1.15 16.39
CA HIS A 20 21.42 1.03 16.78
C HIS A 20 20.50 1.95 15.94
N ASP A 21 21.02 3.04 15.40
CA ASP A 21 20.27 4.10 14.69
C ASP A 21 20.29 3.90 13.17
N THR A 22 20.19 2.64 12.73
CA THR A 22 20.21 2.30 11.31
C THR A 22 18.81 2.21 10.71
N PRO A 23 18.64 2.55 9.41
CA PRO A 23 17.37 2.35 8.72
C PRO A 23 16.97 0.86 8.69
N GLY A 24 17.94 -0.06 8.69
CA GLY A 24 17.69 -1.51 8.86
C GLY A 24 16.95 -1.81 10.15
N ARG A 25 17.40 -1.23 11.27
CA ARG A 25 16.73 -1.37 12.56
C ARG A 25 15.32 -0.77 12.55
N MET A 26 15.12 0.37 11.89
CA MET A 26 13.80 0.99 11.75
C MET A 26 12.82 0.07 10.98
N GLN A 27 13.28 -0.57 9.91
CA GLN A 27 12.48 -1.49 9.11
C GLN A 27 12.18 -2.79 9.88
N GLU A 28 13.17 -3.39 10.54
CA GLU A 28 12.98 -4.58 11.39
C GLU A 28 11.97 -4.35 12.52
N LYS A 29 11.91 -3.12 13.05
CA LYS A 29 10.93 -2.71 14.05
C LYS A 29 9.56 -2.34 13.47
N GLY A 30 9.40 -2.36 12.14
CA GLY A 30 8.17 -2.01 11.46
C GLY A 30 7.80 -0.52 11.54
N ALA A 31 8.75 0.35 11.91
CA ALA A 31 8.52 1.79 12.01
C ALA A 31 8.43 2.46 10.62
N ILE A 32 9.06 1.85 9.61
CA ILE A 32 9.03 2.27 8.21
C ILE A 32 8.67 1.09 7.32
N THR A 33 8.08 1.37 6.15
CA THR A 33 7.70 0.33 5.19
C THR A 33 8.91 -0.19 4.41
N ASP A 34 9.83 0.69 4.02
CA ASP A 34 11.00 0.33 3.23
C ASP A 34 12.14 1.34 3.34
N ILE A 35 13.36 0.92 2.96
CA ILE A 35 14.57 1.75 2.88
C ILE A 35 14.81 2.06 1.40
N LEU A 36 14.88 3.35 1.06
CA LEU A 36 14.98 3.78 -0.33
C LEU A 36 16.36 4.36 -0.68
N ASP A 37 16.82 4.09 -1.90
CA ASP A 37 17.95 4.82 -2.49
C ASP A 37 17.47 6.17 -3.05
N TRP A 38 18.23 7.23 -2.76
CA TRP A 38 17.91 8.58 -3.18
C TRP A 38 17.78 8.68 -4.71
N LYS A 39 18.64 8.00 -5.47
CA LYS A 39 18.65 8.08 -6.94
C LYS A 39 17.36 7.58 -7.59
N THR A 40 16.69 6.60 -6.97
CA THR A 40 15.45 5.99 -7.49
C THR A 40 14.19 6.49 -6.79
N SER A 41 14.34 7.25 -5.70
CA SER A 41 13.26 7.76 -4.84
C SER A 41 12.16 8.51 -5.61
N ARG A 42 12.52 9.35 -6.58
CA ARG A 42 11.54 10.12 -7.37
C ARG A 42 10.58 9.21 -8.13
N THR A 43 11.10 8.20 -8.82
CA THR A 43 10.28 7.24 -9.57
C THR A 43 9.43 6.40 -8.62
N PHE A 44 10.00 5.99 -7.48
CA PHE A 44 9.27 5.28 -6.44
C PHE A 44 8.06 6.10 -5.95
N PHE A 45 8.28 7.35 -5.53
CA PHE A 45 7.21 8.20 -4.99
C PHE A 45 6.19 8.59 -6.04
N TYR A 46 6.58 8.76 -7.30
CA TYR A 46 5.62 9.00 -8.39
C TYR A 46 4.59 7.87 -8.47
N TRP A 47 5.03 6.62 -8.54
CA TRP A 47 4.12 5.48 -8.63
C TRP A 47 3.39 5.21 -7.32
N ARG A 48 4.09 5.33 -6.18
CA ARG A 48 3.49 5.09 -4.87
C ARG A 48 2.38 6.09 -4.55
N LEU A 49 2.60 7.37 -4.82
CA LEU A 49 1.58 8.39 -4.56
C LEU A 49 0.37 8.23 -5.48
N ARG A 50 0.59 7.97 -6.78
CA ARG A 50 -0.51 7.68 -7.73
C ARG A 50 -1.34 6.48 -7.28
N ARG A 51 -0.68 5.39 -6.86
CA ARG A 51 -1.35 4.21 -6.28
C ARG A 51 -2.22 4.59 -5.10
N LEU A 52 -1.68 5.31 -4.12
CA LEU A 52 -2.40 5.69 -2.91
C LEU A 52 -3.62 6.57 -3.21
N LEU A 53 -3.50 7.51 -4.15
CA LEU A 53 -4.61 8.37 -4.56
C LEU A 53 -5.72 7.57 -5.27
N LEU A 54 -5.36 6.64 -6.15
CA LEU A 54 -6.34 5.79 -6.85
C LEU A 54 -7.00 4.79 -5.89
N GLU A 55 -6.24 4.19 -4.97
CA GLU A 55 -6.80 3.35 -3.89
C GLU A 55 -7.78 4.15 -3.04
N ASP A 56 -7.47 5.41 -2.68
CA ASP A 56 -8.36 6.29 -1.92
C ASP A 56 -9.66 6.61 -2.67
N VAL A 57 -9.59 6.86 -3.99
CA VAL A 57 -10.77 7.04 -4.83
C VAL A 57 -11.68 5.81 -4.80
N VAL A 58 -11.11 4.61 -4.98
CA VAL A 58 -11.89 3.37 -4.96
C VAL A 58 -12.45 3.09 -3.56
N LYS A 59 -11.65 3.32 -2.51
CA LYS A 59 -12.09 3.19 -1.10
C LYS A 59 -13.29 4.08 -0.81
N LYS A 60 -13.27 5.33 -1.24
CA LYS A 60 -14.40 6.26 -1.10
C LYS A 60 -15.65 5.70 -1.78
N LYS A 61 -15.56 5.22 -3.03
CA LYS A 61 -16.70 4.58 -3.72
C LYS A 61 -17.25 3.37 -2.96
N ILE A 62 -16.37 2.53 -2.37
CA ILE A 62 -16.80 1.37 -1.57
C ILE A 62 -17.47 1.81 -0.27
N HIS A 63 -16.92 2.81 0.41
CA HIS A 63 -17.47 3.36 1.64
C HIS A 63 -18.84 4.01 1.40
N ASP A 64 -19.01 4.73 0.29
CA ASP A 64 -20.29 5.30 -0.13
C ASP A 64 -21.34 4.20 -0.40
N ALA A 65 -20.91 3.04 -0.92
CA ALA A 65 -21.77 1.89 -1.17
C ALA A 65 -22.14 1.11 0.10
N ASN A 66 -21.23 0.98 1.06
CA ASN A 66 -21.46 0.37 2.36
C ASN A 66 -20.55 1.00 3.43
N PRO A 67 -21.08 1.93 4.25
CA PRO A 67 -20.33 2.60 5.31
C PRO A 67 -19.93 1.70 6.49
N GLU A 68 -20.46 0.47 6.59
CA GLU A 68 -20.11 -0.47 7.67
C GLU A 68 -18.77 -1.19 7.43
N LEU A 69 -18.19 -1.07 6.23
CA LEU A 69 -16.93 -1.73 5.88
C LEU A 69 -15.73 -0.97 6.45
N THR A 70 -14.87 -1.70 7.16
CA THR A 70 -13.60 -1.17 7.68
C THR A 70 -12.53 -1.09 6.60
N ASP A 71 -11.56 -0.18 6.76
CA ASP A 71 -10.42 -0.05 5.85
C ASP A 71 -9.65 -1.36 5.61
N GLY A 72 -9.51 -2.19 6.64
CA GLY A 72 -8.85 -3.48 6.54
C GLY A 72 -9.63 -4.46 5.65
N GLN A 73 -10.96 -4.48 5.76
CA GLN A 73 -11.82 -5.27 4.89
C GLN A 73 -11.76 -4.76 3.45
N ILE A 74 -11.81 -3.44 3.25
CA ILE A 74 -11.74 -2.83 1.92
C ILE A 74 -10.40 -3.16 1.24
N GLN A 75 -9.28 -3.06 1.96
CA GLN A 75 -7.98 -3.44 1.41
C GLN A 75 -7.91 -4.93 1.04
N ALA A 76 -8.45 -5.81 1.88
CA ALA A 76 -8.50 -7.25 1.59
C ALA A 76 -9.38 -7.55 0.36
N MET A 77 -10.51 -6.85 0.22
CA MET A 77 -11.41 -6.96 -0.93
C MET A 77 -10.73 -6.48 -2.21
N LEU A 78 -10.04 -5.33 -2.19
CA LEU A 78 -9.31 -4.83 -3.36
C LEU A 78 -8.22 -5.79 -3.81
N ARG A 79 -7.45 -6.35 -2.88
CA ARG A 79 -6.45 -7.38 -3.19
C ARG A 79 -7.10 -8.62 -3.80
N ARG A 80 -8.26 -9.04 -3.28
CA ARG A 80 -9.01 -10.17 -3.83
C ARG A 80 -9.47 -9.89 -5.26
N TRP A 81 -10.08 -8.74 -5.52
CA TRP A 81 -10.56 -8.35 -6.85
C TRP A 81 -9.44 -8.22 -7.88
N PHE A 82 -8.27 -7.73 -7.47
CA PHE A 82 -7.09 -7.73 -8.31
C PHE A 82 -6.71 -9.14 -8.73
N VAL A 83 -6.62 -10.08 -7.78
CA VAL A 83 -6.27 -11.48 -8.07
C VAL A 83 -7.34 -12.19 -8.90
N GLU A 84 -8.63 -11.91 -8.66
CA GLU A 84 -9.75 -12.44 -9.45
C GLU A 84 -9.72 -11.93 -10.90
N GLY A 85 -9.38 -10.65 -11.11
CA GLY A 85 -9.34 -10.03 -12.43
C GLY A 85 -8.08 -10.34 -13.25
N GLU A 86 -6.91 -10.31 -12.63
CA GLU A 86 -5.62 -10.52 -13.30
C GLU A 86 -5.12 -11.97 -13.26
N GLY A 87 -5.71 -12.80 -12.38
CA GLY A 87 -5.35 -14.20 -12.16
C GLY A 87 -4.27 -14.39 -11.09
N THR A 88 -4.30 -15.56 -10.45
CA THR A 88 -3.40 -15.92 -9.33
C THR A 88 -1.92 -15.91 -9.69
N VAL A 89 -1.58 -16.21 -10.94
CA VAL A 89 -0.19 -16.15 -11.45
C VAL A 89 0.39 -14.74 -11.35
N LYS A 90 -0.46 -13.71 -11.46
CA LYS A 90 -0.07 -12.29 -11.37
C LYS A 90 -0.24 -11.69 -9.98
N ALA A 91 -0.58 -12.49 -8.95
CA ALA A 91 -0.85 -11.97 -7.61
C ALA A 91 0.33 -11.18 -7.00
N TYR A 92 1.57 -11.51 -7.36
CA TYR A 92 2.77 -10.78 -6.91
C TYR A 92 2.83 -9.32 -7.42
N LEU A 93 2.14 -9.01 -8.52
CA LEU A 93 2.08 -7.66 -9.07
C LEU A 93 1.26 -6.70 -8.20
N TRP A 94 0.50 -7.21 -7.23
CA TRP A 94 -0.20 -6.38 -6.24
C TRP A 94 0.77 -5.48 -5.44
N ASP A 95 1.98 -5.95 -5.20
CA ASP A 95 3.01 -5.20 -4.46
C ASP A 95 3.76 -4.22 -5.37
N SER A 96 3.64 -4.35 -6.69
CA SER A 96 4.19 -3.39 -7.65
C SER A 96 3.30 -2.14 -7.75
N ASN A 97 3.87 -0.99 -7.39
CA ASN A 97 3.14 0.28 -7.47
C ASN A 97 2.69 0.61 -8.91
N LYS A 98 3.52 0.29 -9.91
CA LYS A 98 3.23 0.60 -11.30
C LYS A 98 2.09 -0.27 -11.84
N ASP A 99 2.22 -1.59 -11.69
CA ASP A 99 1.22 -2.53 -12.22
C ASP A 99 -0.14 -2.34 -11.56
N LEU A 100 -0.16 -2.02 -10.26
CA LEU A 100 -1.42 -1.73 -9.58
C LEU A 100 -2.05 -0.41 -10.04
N VAL A 101 -1.25 0.63 -10.28
CA VAL A 101 -1.76 1.89 -10.87
C VAL A 101 -2.38 1.63 -12.22
N GLU A 102 -1.67 0.92 -13.11
CA GLU A 102 -2.17 0.60 -14.44
C GLU A 102 -3.47 -0.21 -14.40
N TRP A 103 -3.60 -1.13 -13.43
CA TRP A 103 -4.84 -1.86 -13.21
C TRP A 103 -5.97 -0.95 -12.70
N LEU A 104 -5.72 -0.14 -11.66
CA LEU A 104 -6.72 0.78 -11.09
C LEU A 104 -7.22 1.79 -12.13
N GLU A 105 -6.36 2.31 -12.98
CA GLU A 105 -6.74 3.23 -14.06
C GLU A 105 -7.70 2.55 -15.06
N LYS A 106 -7.45 1.29 -15.43
CA LYS A 106 -8.37 0.52 -16.28
C LYS A 106 -9.71 0.26 -15.59
N GLN A 107 -9.71 0.01 -14.28
CA GLN A 107 -10.95 -0.21 -13.52
C GLN A 107 -11.79 1.05 -13.37
N LEU A 108 -11.18 2.23 -13.43
CA LEU A 108 -11.83 3.53 -13.30
C LEU A 108 -12.13 4.20 -14.65
N ALA A 109 -11.62 3.65 -15.76
CA ALA A 109 -11.90 4.17 -17.08
C ALA A 109 -13.36 3.87 -17.49
N GLU A 110 -14.10 4.92 -17.85
CA GLU A 110 -15.48 4.83 -18.33
C GLU A 110 -15.52 4.51 -19.84
N GLU A 111 -14.81 3.48 -20.28
CA GLU A 111 -14.81 3.06 -21.69
C GLU A 111 -15.96 2.08 -21.97
N GLU A 112 -16.80 2.41 -22.96
CA GLU A 112 -17.92 1.58 -23.39
C GLU A 112 -17.43 0.17 -23.79
N GLY A 113 -17.84 -0.84 -23.03
CA GLY A 113 -17.58 -2.26 -23.32
C GLY A 113 -16.50 -2.92 -22.46
N VAL A 114 -15.74 -2.16 -21.66
CA VAL A 114 -14.77 -2.76 -20.71
C VAL A 114 -15.46 -3.04 -19.38
N ARG A 115 -15.48 -4.31 -18.99
CA ARG A 115 -16.12 -4.77 -17.75
C ARG A 115 -15.22 -4.46 -16.54
N SER A 116 -15.55 -3.43 -15.76
CA SER A 116 -14.87 -3.10 -14.50
C SER A 116 -15.28 -4.07 -13.38
N VAL A 117 -14.34 -4.87 -12.91
CA VAL A 117 -14.52 -5.78 -11.77
C VAL A 117 -14.80 -4.98 -10.51
N VAL A 118 -14.15 -3.83 -10.34
CA VAL A 118 -14.33 -2.95 -9.18
C VAL A 118 -15.75 -2.37 -9.15
N ASP A 119 -16.20 -1.73 -10.24
CA ASP A 119 -17.52 -1.07 -10.23
C ASP A 119 -18.66 -2.09 -10.13
N GLU A 120 -18.53 -3.28 -10.73
CA GLU A 120 -19.51 -4.35 -10.57
C GLU A 120 -19.60 -4.84 -9.13
N ASN A 121 -18.46 -5.08 -8.48
CA ASN A 121 -18.44 -5.51 -7.09
C ASN A 121 -19.03 -4.44 -6.16
N ILE A 122 -18.77 -3.16 -6.42
CA ILE A 122 -19.38 -2.05 -5.67
C ILE A 122 -20.91 -2.05 -5.81
N LYS A 123 -21.45 -2.34 -7.00
CA LYS A 123 -22.91 -2.48 -7.20
C LYS A 123 -23.49 -3.62 -6.37
N TYR A 124 -22.82 -4.76 -6.30
CA TYR A 124 -23.26 -5.87 -5.45
C TYR A 124 -23.22 -5.52 -3.96
N ILE A 125 -22.15 -4.85 -3.50
CA ILE A 125 -22.02 -4.39 -2.11
C ILE A 125 -23.18 -3.46 -1.74
N SER A 126 -23.48 -2.47 -2.58
CA SER A 126 -24.57 -1.52 -2.33
C SER A 126 -25.93 -2.21 -2.27
N ARG A 127 -26.19 -3.13 -3.21
CA ARG A 127 -27.42 -3.93 -3.23
C ARG A 127 -27.59 -4.76 -1.95
N ASP A 128 -26.55 -5.48 -1.54
CA ASP A 128 -26.58 -6.31 -0.33
C ASP A 128 -26.76 -5.46 0.93
N TYR A 129 -26.13 -4.29 0.99
CA TYR A 129 -26.31 -3.34 2.08
C TYR A 129 -27.77 -2.86 2.18
N ILE A 130 -28.37 -2.43 1.06
CA ILE A 130 -29.78 -1.99 1.03
C ILE A 130 -30.71 -3.13 1.46
N LEU A 131 -30.48 -4.36 0.99
CA LEU A 131 -31.28 -5.52 1.37
C LEU A 131 -31.19 -5.84 2.87
N LYS A 132 -30.02 -5.62 3.49
CA LYS A 132 -29.82 -5.78 4.93
C LYS A 132 -30.59 -4.74 5.74
N GLN A 133 -30.79 -3.52 5.22
CA GLN A 133 -31.53 -2.46 5.91
C GLN A 133 -33.06 -2.64 5.87
N ILE A 134 -33.58 -3.41 4.91
CA ILE A 134 -35.03 -3.66 4.75
C ILE A 134 -35.51 -4.84 5.62
N ARG A 135 -34.60 -5.74 6.01
CA ARG A 135 -34.89 -6.89 6.88
C ARG A 135 -34.76 -6.52 8.35
#